data_AF-A0A388QUV0-F1
#
_entry.id   AF-A0A388QUV0-F1
#
_cell.length_a   1.000
_cell.length_b   1.000
_cell.length_c   1.000
_cell.angle_alpha   90.00
_cell.angle_beta   90.00
_cell.angle_gamma   90.00
#
_symmetry.space_group_name_H-M   'P 1'
#
loop_
_entity.id
_entity.type
_entity.pdbx_description
1 polymer ?
#
loop_
_entity_poly.entity_id
_entity_poly.type
_entity_poly.pdbx_seq_one_letter_code
_entity_poly.pdbx_strand_id
1 'polypeptide(L)'
;MFALLAACLLAATGDTPPGSPPIPDVEVPRYLRTGELSEWGNAIRLIEQGSSRIQTGQGVIASATTPRLGEKPEEVRARGEKMIAEGKALIARAQPSLARLRVVATARLVEQTKSVNLGLELTQVEWNYALSLAAIRFQKLSRDSVYPQLHLVGAITVLADGKAAHTPQVNDALRAAWAKVNPAGLAPAPVGGYTFIVNSAEPTPAFAKVWKTPTGPHQVGVVWVELHQLSADKSLALLVVNLADAYTLRLVGCEVALTSLGPAENLSKPFTGAIAFKDERNFLRRQVGTAEALAGIDREASPLGAALLRYVSFRDVGLPVPVAAPLSAVVGGDPALPENLRATWRVTAVPLGADPVTKAKPSPFSRAFAVASAPSGAKPIEVGQLVLRLEPPVTIPAPVVGKPAAK
;
A
#
# COMPACT_ATOMS: atom_id res chain seq x y z
N MET A 1 -20.90 7.00 -1.59
CA MET A 1 -19.71 7.52 -2.30
C MET A 1 -19.26 8.91 -1.82
N PHE A 2 -20.16 9.86 -1.51
CA PHE A 2 -19.77 11.18 -0.93
C PHE A 2 -19.44 11.17 0.58
N ALA A 3 -19.77 10.09 1.30
CA ALA A 3 -19.62 10.06 2.76
C ALA A 3 -18.22 9.71 3.27
N LEU A 4 -17.39 9.05 2.46
CA LEU A 4 -15.99 8.74 2.81
C LEU A 4 -15.10 10.00 2.73
N LEU A 5 -15.50 10.98 1.91
CA LEU A 5 -14.85 12.27 1.76
C LEU A 5 -15.20 13.25 2.90
N ALA A 6 -16.45 13.22 3.38
CA ALA A 6 -16.89 14.05 4.51
C ALA A 6 -16.28 13.61 5.85
N ALA A 7 -16.13 12.30 6.08
CA ALA A 7 -15.52 11.78 7.32
C ALA A 7 -14.01 12.08 7.42
N CYS A 8 -13.30 12.19 6.29
CA CYS A 8 -11.88 12.54 6.27
C CYS A 8 -11.62 14.05 6.49
N LEU A 9 -12.58 14.92 6.18
CA LEU A 9 -12.42 16.38 6.25
C LEU A 9 -12.63 16.95 7.66
N LEU A 10 -13.29 16.23 8.58
CA LEU A 10 -13.52 16.67 9.97
C LEU A 10 -12.39 16.31 10.95
N ALA A 11 -11.35 15.60 10.51
CA ALA A 11 -10.20 15.21 11.34
C ALA A 11 -8.96 16.12 11.13
N ALA A 12 -9.12 17.27 10.47
CA ALA A 12 -8.04 18.15 10.06
C ALA A 12 -8.01 19.47 10.85
N THR A 13 -7.91 19.41 12.19
CA THR A 13 -7.38 20.52 13.00
C THR A 13 -6.72 19.99 14.26
N GLY A 14 -5.38 20.11 14.33
CA GLY A 14 -4.54 20.36 15.51
C GLY A 14 -4.71 19.52 16.79
N ASP A 15 -3.61 18.81 17.15
CA ASP A 15 -3.20 18.33 18.48
C ASP A 15 -4.24 18.18 19.60
N THR A 16 -4.45 16.94 20.08
CA THR A 16 -4.70 16.62 21.50
C THR A 16 -4.74 15.09 21.75
N PRO A 17 -4.14 14.59 22.85
CA PRO A 17 -4.58 13.37 23.55
C PRO A 17 -5.14 13.70 24.95
N PRO A 18 -5.93 12.83 25.64
CA PRO A 18 -6.63 11.63 25.20
C PRO A 18 -8.17 11.79 25.25
N GLY A 19 -8.85 10.99 24.44
CA GLY A 19 -10.31 10.96 24.34
C GLY A 19 -10.75 11.31 22.94
N SER A 20 -10.52 10.39 21.99
CA SER A 20 -11.02 10.55 20.61
C SER A 20 -12.49 10.94 20.65
N PRO A 21 -12.93 12.00 19.94
CA PRO A 21 -14.32 12.42 19.94
C PRO A 21 -15.20 11.23 19.52
N PRO A 22 -16.33 10.99 20.21
CA PRO A 22 -17.19 9.86 19.91
C PRO A 22 -17.65 9.96 18.46
N ILE A 23 -17.44 8.88 17.71
CA ILE A 23 -17.91 8.77 16.33
C ILE A 23 -19.42 9.07 16.26
N PRO A 24 -19.88 9.86 15.29
CA PRO A 24 -21.31 10.09 15.09
C PRO A 24 -22.05 8.77 14.89
N ASP A 25 -23.27 8.64 15.43
CA ASP A 25 -24.07 7.41 15.33
C ASP A 25 -24.30 6.94 13.88
N VAL A 26 -24.31 7.87 12.91
CA VAL A 26 -24.42 7.55 11.47
C VAL A 26 -23.19 6.80 10.93
N GLU A 27 -22.02 6.97 11.57
CA GLU A 27 -20.77 6.34 11.19
C GLU A 27 -20.54 5.00 11.92
N VAL A 28 -21.15 4.80 13.10
CA VAL A 28 -20.97 3.59 13.91
C VAL A 28 -21.17 2.28 13.12
N PRO A 29 -22.26 2.09 12.33
CA PRO A 29 -22.50 0.83 11.62
C PRO A 29 -21.37 0.42 10.67
N ARG A 30 -20.58 1.36 10.14
CA ARG A 30 -19.49 1.06 9.20
C ARG A 30 -18.35 0.28 9.83
N TYR A 31 -18.22 0.36 11.15
CA TYR A 31 -17.13 -0.28 11.90
C TYR A 31 -17.61 -1.52 12.67
N LEU A 32 -18.88 -1.91 12.52
CA LEU A 32 -19.47 -3.08 13.15
C LEU A 32 -19.40 -4.31 12.25
N ARG A 33 -19.25 -5.49 12.85
CA ARG A 33 -19.35 -6.79 12.15
C ARG A 33 -20.82 -7.20 12.01
N THR A 34 -21.11 -8.19 11.19
CA THR A 34 -22.48 -8.63 10.87
C THR A 34 -23.37 -8.83 12.09
N GLY A 35 -22.90 -9.52 13.14
CA GLY A 35 -23.67 -9.73 14.37
C GLY A 35 -23.92 -8.43 15.15
N GLU A 36 -22.92 -7.57 15.26
CA GLU A 36 -23.00 -6.27 15.95
C GLU A 36 -23.88 -5.27 15.20
N LEU A 37 -23.89 -5.33 13.87
CA LEU A 37 -24.74 -4.50 13.02
C LEU A 37 -26.21 -4.88 13.19
N SER A 38 -26.51 -6.17 13.35
CA SER A 38 -27.86 -6.62 13.68
C SER A 38 -28.31 -6.14 15.07
N GLU A 39 -27.40 -6.13 16.05
CA GLU A 39 -27.66 -5.60 17.39
C GLU A 39 -27.89 -4.09 17.38
N TRP A 40 -27.09 -3.34 16.61
CA TRP A 40 -27.26 -1.92 16.39
C TRP A 40 -28.65 -1.61 15.84
N GLY A 41 -29.05 -2.28 14.75
CA GLY A 41 -30.37 -2.10 14.15
C GLY A 41 -31.52 -2.40 15.11
N ASN A 42 -31.39 -3.47 15.91
CA ASN A 42 -32.38 -3.82 16.94
C ASN A 42 -32.49 -2.75 18.04
N ALA A 43 -31.36 -2.20 18.49
CA ALA A 43 -31.33 -1.16 19.51
C ALA A 43 -31.90 0.18 19.01
N ILE A 44 -31.61 0.57 17.76
CA ILE A 44 -32.22 1.75 17.12
C ILE A 44 -33.74 1.59 17.01
N ARG A 45 -34.22 0.42 16.59
CA ARG A 45 -35.65 0.13 16.51
C ARG A 45 -36.36 0.26 17.87
N LEU A 46 -35.71 -0.14 18.97
CA LEU A 46 -36.25 0.03 20.32
C LEU A 46 -36.34 1.51 20.74
N ILE A 47 -35.38 2.34 20.31
CA ILE A 47 -35.42 3.80 20.54
C ILE A 47 -36.58 4.42 19.75
N GLU A 48 -36.75 4.07 18.48
CA GLU A 48 -37.83 4.58 17.63
C GLU A 48 -39.20 4.19 18.20
N GLN A 49 -39.38 2.94 18.59
CA GLN A 49 -40.60 2.46 19.26
C GLN A 49 -40.85 3.18 20.59
N GLY A 50 -39.81 3.37 21.41
CA GLY A 50 -39.90 4.10 22.67
C GLY A 50 -40.27 5.57 22.47
N SER A 51 -39.69 6.24 21.48
CA SER A 51 -39.95 7.64 21.14
C SER A 51 -41.38 7.83 20.63
N SER A 52 -41.86 6.95 19.75
CA SER A 52 -43.25 6.93 19.27
C SER A 52 -44.25 6.73 20.42
N ARG A 53 -43.94 5.83 21.38
CA ARG A 53 -44.77 5.61 22.58
C ARG A 53 -44.83 6.84 23.49
N ILE A 54 -43.70 7.53 23.70
CA ILE A 54 -43.66 8.78 24.47
C ILE A 54 -44.51 9.86 23.80
N GLN A 55 -44.33 10.07 22.49
CA GLN A 55 -45.08 11.08 21.73
C GLN A 55 -46.59 10.79 21.75
N THR A 56 -46.97 9.52 21.60
CA THR A 56 -48.37 9.10 21.70
C THR A 56 -48.92 9.33 23.11
N GLY A 57 -48.15 8.99 24.15
CA GLY A 57 -48.53 9.23 25.54
C GLY A 57 -48.71 10.71 25.87
N GLN A 58 -47.85 11.59 25.35
CA GLN A 58 -48.00 13.05 25.45
C GLN A 58 -49.29 13.54 24.79
N GLY A 59 -49.62 13.01 23.60
CA GLY A 59 -50.89 13.32 22.93
C GLY A 59 -52.12 12.87 23.72
N VAL A 60 -52.05 11.70 24.37
CA VAL A 60 -53.10 11.20 25.25
C VAL A 60 -53.28 12.11 26.47
N ILE A 61 -52.19 12.54 27.12
CA ILE A 61 -52.27 13.49 28.26
C ILE A 61 -52.91 14.81 27.83
N ALA A 62 -52.54 15.34 26.66
CA ALA A 62 -53.12 16.58 26.15
C ALA A 62 -54.65 16.45 25.92
N SER A 63 -55.11 15.28 25.47
CA SER A 63 -56.54 14.99 25.25
C SER A 63 -57.38 14.86 26.53
N ALA A 64 -56.75 14.81 27.71
CA ALA A 64 -57.47 14.78 28.99
C ALA A 64 -58.27 16.07 29.27
N THR A 65 -58.07 17.12 28.48
CA THR A 65 -58.84 18.39 28.51
C THR A 65 -60.21 18.28 27.80
N THR A 66 -60.40 17.27 26.93
CA THR A 66 -61.65 16.95 26.21
C THR A 66 -61.86 15.43 26.16
N PRO A 67 -62.14 14.78 27.31
CA PRO A 67 -62.28 13.34 27.40
C PRO A 67 -63.49 12.84 26.58
N ARG A 68 -63.41 11.61 26.07
CA ARG A 68 -64.57 10.94 25.44
C ARG A 68 -65.66 10.71 26.49
N LEU A 69 -66.92 10.76 26.07
CA LEU A 69 -68.09 10.53 26.93
C LEU A 69 -67.93 9.23 27.75
N GLY A 70 -67.77 9.36 29.06
CA GLY A 70 -67.68 8.25 30.01
C GLY A 70 -66.30 7.97 30.63
N GLU A 71 -65.21 8.64 30.21
CA GLU A 71 -63.86 8.45 30.76
C GLU A 71 -63.47 9.64 31.67
N LYS A 72 -62.94 9.38 32.87
CA LYS A 72 -62.51 10.48 33.76
C LYS A 72 -61.17 11.06 33.30
N PRO A 73 -60.95 12.39 33.41
CA PRO A 73 -59.67 13.02 33.04
C PRO A 73 -58.43 12.39 33.72
N GLU A 74 -58.59 11.88 34.95
CA GLU A 74 -57.54 11.20 35.70
C GLU A 74 -57.13 9.86 35.07
N GLU A 75 -58.09 9.09 34.54
CA GLU A 75 -57.86 7.81 33.87
C GLU A 75 -57.11 8.00 32.54
N VAL A 76 -57.46 9.06 31.80
CA VAL A 76 -56.77 9.44 30.56
C VAL A 76 -55.31 9.84 30.83
N ARG A 77 -55.06 10.62 31.88
CA ARG A 77 -53.69 11.01 32.29
C ARG A 77 -52.87 9.79 32.72
N ALA A 78 -53.41 8.94 33.58
CA ALA A 78 -52.72 7.73 34.04
C ALA A 78 -52.34 6.80 32.88
N ARG A 79 -53.21 6.65 31.86
CA ARG A 79 -52.91 5.90 30.64
C ARG A 79 -51.75 6.52 29.86
N GLY A 80 -51.78 7.84 29.66
CA GLY A 80 -50.71 8.56 28.95
C GLY A 80 -49.36 8.46 29.68
N GLU A 81 -49.35 8.59 31.00
CA GLU A 81 -48.16 8.42 31.84
C GLU A 81 -47.58 7.00 31.76
N LYS A 82 -48.43 5.97 31.77
CA LYS A 82 -48.01 4.59 31.56
C LYS A 82 -47.32 4.39 30.21
N MET A 83 -47.88 4.96 29.13
CA MET A 83 -47.26 4.88 27.79
C MET A 83 -45.91 5.59 27.73
N ILE A 84 -45.76 6.72 28.42
CA ILE A 84 -44.47 7.42 28.54
C ILE A 84 -43.46 6.58 29.32
N ALA A 85 -43.86 5.94 30.42
CA ALA A 85 -43.00 5.08 31.21
C ALA A 85 -42.52 3.85 30.43
N GLU A 86 -43.41 3.19 29.69
CA GLU A 86 -43.06 2.09 28.77
C GLU A 86 -42.09 2.55 27.69
N GLY A 87 -42.32 3.72 27.09
CA GLY A 87 -41.41 4.29 26.10
C GLY A 87 -40.01 4.60 26.67
N LYS A 88 -39.93 5.15 27.88
CA LYS A 88 -38.66 5.36 28.60
C LYS A 88 -37.94 4.04 28.90
N ALA A 89 -38.67 2.99 29.27
CA ALA A 89 -38.09 1.68 29.54
C ALA A 89 -37.51 1.02 28.26
N LEU A 90 -38.18 1.16 27.12
CA LEU A 90 -37.67 0.70 25.82
C LEU A 90 -36.37 1.40 25.43
N ILE A 91 -36.31 2.73 25.59
CA ILE A 91 -35.08 3.52 25.35
C ILE A 91 -33.97 3.07 26.31
N ALA A 92 -34.26 2.96 27.62
CA ALA A 92 -33.29 2.55 28.63
C ALA A 92 -32.71 1.16 28.36
N ARG A 93 -33.53 0.23 27.84
CA ARG A 93 -33.09 -1.12 27.45
C ARG A 93 -32.11 -1.11 26.27
N ALA A 94 -32.21 -0.15 25.36
CA ALA A 94 -31.34 -0.04 24.19
C ALA A 94 -29.98 0.62 24.50
N GLN A 95 -29.91 1.48 25.52
CA GLN A 95 -28.71 2.27 25.81
C GLN A 95 -27.43 1.46 26.05
N PRO A 96 -27.43 0.36 26.83
CA PRO A 96 -26.21 -0.40 27.09
C PRO A 96 -25.59 -1.00 25.81
N SER A 97 -26.43 -1.53 24.92
CA SER A 97 -25.97 -2.08 23.64
C SER A 97 -25.37 -0.98 22.76
N LEU A 98 -26.04 0.16 22.62
CA LEU A 98 -25.52 1.28 21.81
C LEU A 98 -24.22 1.83 22.39
N ALA A 99 -24.12 1.99 23.71
CA ALA A 99 -22.90 2.46 24.37
C ALA A 99 -21.71 1.50 24.08
N ARG A 100 -21.93 0.19 24.24
CA ARG A 100 -20.89 -0.82 23.94
C ARG A 100 -20.50 -0.79 22.46
N LEU A 101 -21.47 -0.73 21.55
CA LEU A 101 -21.21 -0.74 20.11
C LEU A 101 -20.47 0.52 19.64
N ARG A 102 -20.76 1.69 20.21
CA ARG A 102 -19.97 2.91 19.99
C ARG A 102 -18.52 2.74 20.41
N VAL A 103 -18.27 2.16 21.59
CA VAL A 103 -16.89 1.90 22.07
C VAL A 103 -16.15 0.94 21.13
N VAL A 104 -16.80 -0.15 20.69
CA VAL A 104 -16.23 -1.10 19.74
C VAL A 104 -15.88 -0.43 18.41
N ALA A 105 -16.81 0.36 17.88
CA ALA A 105 -16.61 1.07 16.63
C ALA A 105 -15.52 2.15 16.73
N THR A 106 -15.46 2.91 17.84
CA THR A 106 -14.38 3.87 18.11
C THR A 106 -13.03 3.17 18.20
N ALA A 107 -12.93 2.05 18.92
CA ALA A 107 -11.68 1.29 19.04
C ALA A 107 -11.20 0.79 17.68
N ARG A 108 -12.11 0.29 16.83
CA ARG A 108 -11.77 -0.15 15.47
C ARG A 108 -11.38 1.00 14.55
N LEU A 109 -12.03 2.15 14.67
CA LEU A 109 -11.61 3.35 13.94
C LEU A 109 -10.20 3.76 14.35
N VAL A 110 -9.88 3.76 15.65
CA VAL A 110 -8.53 4.06 16.15
C VAL A 110 -7.52 3.09 15.57
N GLU A 111 -7.77 1.77 15.63
CA GLU A 111 -6.87 0.78 15.02
C GLU A 111 -6.69 0.98 13.51
N GLN A 112 -7.77 1.30 12.78
CA GLN A 112 -7.71 1.57 11.35
C GLN A 112 -7.01 2.89 10.99
N THR A 113 -6.87 3.82 11.94
CA THR A 113 -6.27 5.15 11.70
C THR A 113 -4.86 5.28 12.25
N LYS A 114 -4.30 4.21 12.86
CA LYS A 114 -2.89 4.19 13.28
C LYS A 114 -1.97 4.25 12.07
N SER A 115 -0.88 5.00 12.22
CA SER A 115 0.23 4.94 11.29
C SER A 115 0.97 3.61 11.46
N VAL A 116 1.31 2.96 10.34
CA VAL A 116 2.06 1.70 10.34
C VAL A 116 3.41 1.94 9.68
N ASN A 117 4.48 1.48 10.34
CA ASN A 117 5.81 1.48 9.75
C ASN A 117 6.06 0.11 9.09
N LEU A 118 6.21 0.11 7.78
CA LEU A 118 6.64 -1.05 6.99
C LEU A 118 8.10 -0.84 6.62
N GLY A 119 8.93 -1.88 6.61
CA GLY A 119 10.31 -1.69 6.21
C GLY A 119 11.14 -2.93 5.98
N LEU A 120 12.26 -2.70 5.31
CA LEU A 120 13.27 -3.69 4.94
C LEU A 120 14.67 -3.11 5.20
N GLU A 121 15.47 -3.86 5.95
CA GLU A 121 16.89 -3.58 6.11
C GLU A 121 17.69 -4.14 4.93
N LEU A 122 18.69 -3.38 4.50
CA LEU A 122 19.54 -3.65 3.36
C LEU A 122 21.01 -3.59 3.77
N THR A 123 21.79 -4.51 3.23
CA THR A 123 23.25 -4.45 3.25
C THR A 123 23.74 -4.43 1.82
N GLN A 124 24.72 -3.57 1.52
CA GLN A 124 25.30 -3.52 0.20
C GLN A 124 26.00 -4.83 -0.13
N VAL A 125 25.68 -5.38 -1.28
CA VAL A 125 26.24 -6.63 -1.79
C VAL A 125 26.69 -6.45 -3.23
N GLU A 126 27.55 -7.34 -3.69
CA GLU A 126 27.98 -7.35 -5.08
C GLU A 126 26.80 -7.61 -6.01
N TRP A 127 26.78 -6.93 -7.14
CA TRP A 127 25.67 -7.02 -8.10
C TRP A 127 25.42 -8.47 -8.58
N ASN A 128 26.48 -9.27 -8.76
CA ASN A 128 26.43 -10.66 -9.21
C ASN A 128 25.81 -11.56 -8.15
N TYR A 129 26.13 -11.29 -6.88
CA TYR A 129 25.55 -12.00 -5.74
C TYR A 129 24.06 -11.69 -5.64
N ALA A 130 23.66 -10.42 -5.73
CA ALA A 130 22.26 -10.01 -5.72
C ALA A 130 21.45 -10.65 -6.86
N LEU A 131 21.98 -10.63 -8.09
CA LEU A 131 21.34 -11.25 -9.26
C LEU A 131 21.22 -12.78 -9.11
N SER A 132 22.23 -13.43 -8.50
CA SER A 132 22.18 -14.87 -8.23
C SER A 132 21.10 -15.21 -7.20
N LEU A 133 20.99 -14.44 -6.12
CA LEU A 133 19.91 -14.62 -5.14
C LEU A 133 18.54 -14.38 -5.76
N ALA A 134 18.38 -13.35 -6.58
CA ALA A 134 17.13 -13.08 -7.28
C ALA A 134 16.74 -14.23 -8.22
N ALA A 135 17.71 -14.76 -9.00
CA ALA A 135 17.49 -15.92 -9.87
C ALA A 135 17.03 -17.16 -9.09
N ILE A 136 17.69 -17.50 -7.98
CA ILE A 136 17.31 -18.64 -7.12
C ILE A 136 15.87 -18.46 -6.60
N ARG A 137 15.56 -17.27 -6.06
CA ARG A 137 14.24 -16.97 -5.49
C ARG A 137 13.15 -17.01 -6.55
N PHE A 138 13.41 -16.47 -7.73
CA PHE A 138 12.43 -16.44 -8.81
C PHE A 138 12.24 -17.80 -9.49
N GLN A 139 13.28 -18.63 -9.58
CA GLN A 139 13.12 -20.03 -10.00
C GLN A 139 12.28 -20.84 -9.01
N LYS A 140 12.47 -20.62 -7.71
CA LYS A 140 11.63 -21.24 -6.69
C LYS A 140 10.19 -20.76 -6.83
N LEU A 141 9.99 -19.44 -6.89
CA LEU A 141 8.67 -18.83 -7.02
C LEU A 141 7.93 -19.28 -8.28
N SER A 142 8.64 -19.41 -9.41
CA SER A 142 8.05 -19.86 -10.67
C SER A 142 7.61 -21.32 -10.59
N ARG A 143 8.38 -22.19 -9.93
CA ARG A 143 7.98 -23.57 -9.66
C ARG A 143 6.76 -23.64 -8.73
N ASP A 144 6.79 -22.90 -7.63
CA ASP A 144 5.73 -22.93 -6.61
C ASP A 144 4.42 -22.33 -7.16
N SER A 145 4.53 -21.36 -8.07
CA SER A 145 3.38 -20.70 -8.73
C SER A 145 3.05 -21.29 -10.11
N VAL A 146 3.69 -22.42 -10.47
CA VAL A 146 3.45 -23.21 -11.68
C VAL A 146 3.59 -22.41 -12.99
N TYR A 147 4.58 -21.52 -13.08
CA TYR A 147 4.96 -20.86 -14.34
C TYR A 147 5.85 -21.79 -15.17
N PRO A 148 5.36 -22.40 -16.27
CA PRO A 148 6.15 -23.30 -17.09
C PRO A 148 7.22 -22.56 -17.91
N GLN A 149 7.04 -21.26 -18.14
CA GLN A 149 7.89 -20.46 -19.00
C GLN A 149 8.08 -19.05 -18.43
N LEU A 150 9.34 -18.61 -18.40
CA LEU A 150 9.74 -17.25 -18.03
C LEU A 150 10.54 -16.60 -19.15
N HIS A 151 10.38 -15.30 -19.30
CA HIS A 151 11.16 -14.47 -20.21
C HIS A 151 11.92 -13.40 -19.42
N LEU A 152 13.24 -13.37 -19.53
CA LEU A 152 14.03 -12.20 -19.12
C LEU A 152 13.96 -11.18 -20.27
N VAL A 153 13.18 -10.12 -20.08
CA VAL A 153 12.78 -9.20 -21.14
C VAL A 153 13.67 -7.98 -21.29
N GLY A 154 14.42 -7.60 -20.23
CA GLY A 154 15.37 -6.51 -20.33
C GLY A 154 15.80 -5.94 -18.98
N ALA A 155 16.68 -4.94 -19.06
CA ALA A 155 17.16 -4.19 -17.91
C ALA A 155 17.35 -2.71 -18.29
N ILE A 156 17.04 -1.82 -17.36
CA ILE A 156 17.30 -0.38 -17.47
C ILE A 156 18.10 0.12 -16.27
N THR A 157 18.90 1.14 -16.51
CA THR A 157 19.51 1.96 -15.47
C THR A 157 18.83 3.32 -15.47
N VAL A 158 18.31 3.73 -14.32
CA VAL A 158 17.78 5.06 -14.08
C VAL A 158 18.86 5.90 -13.40
N LEU A 159 19.29 6.95 -14.08
CA LEU A 159 20.31 7.88 -13.61
C LEU A 159 19.72 8.87 -12.61
N ALA A 160 20.59 9.61 -11.91
CA ALA A 160 20.18 10.59 -10.89
C ALA A 160 19.29 11.73 -11.44
N ASP A 161 19.35 12.01 -12.74
CA ASP A 161 18.48 12.99 -13.42
C ASP A 161 17.11 12.41 -13.82
N GLY A 162 16.84 11.15 -13.46
CA GLY A 162 15.59 10.44 -13.76
C GLY A 162 15.55 9.81 -15.15
N LYS A 163 16.59 9.97 -15.99
CA LYS A 163 16.62 9.35 -17.31
C LYS A 163 16.93 7.87 -17.22
N ALA A 164 16.20 7.07 -18.00
CA ALA A 164 16.43 5.64 -18.14
C ALA A 164 17.25 5.33 -19.39
N ALA A 165 18.20 4.40 -19.27
CA ALA A 165 18.96 3.85 -20.38
C ALA A 165 18.98 2.32 -20.31
N HIS A 166 18.82 1.62 -21.44
CA HIS A 166 18.91 0.17 -21.48
C HIS A 166 20.30 -0.30 -21.06
N THR A 167 20.36 -1.34 -20.23
CA THR A 167 21.61 -1.87 -19.66
C THR A 167 21.70 -3.38 -19.93
N PRO A 168 22.01 -3.79 -21.16
CA PRO A 168 21.98 -5.20 -21.57
C PRO A 168 22.92 -6.07 -20.71
N GLN A 169 24.02 -5.52 -20.23
CA GLN A 169 24.98 -6.27 -19.40
C GLN A 169 24.34 -6.81 -18.10
N VAL A 170 23.41 -6.08 -17.49
CA VAL A 170 22.69 -6.52 -16.28
C VAL A 170 21.74 -7.67 -16.62
N ASN A 171 21.07 -7.58 -17.77
CA ASN A 171 20.18 -8.63 -18.25
C ASN A 171 20.95 -9.92 -18.60
N ASP A 172 22.12 -9.79 -19.22
CA ASP A 172 23.01 -10.91 -19.53
C ASP A 172 23.56 -11.55 -18.25
N ALA A 173 23.94 -10.75 -17.26
CA ALA A 173 24.38 -11.23 -15.95
C ALA A 173 23.26 -11.99 -15.22
N LEU A 174 22.01 -11.49 -15.26
CA LEU A 174 20.86 -12.20 -14.70
C LEU A 174 20.60 -13.52 -15.43
N ARG A 175 20.70 -13.53 -16.77
CA ARG A 175 20.54 -14.74 -17.58
C ARG A 175 21.63 -15.77 -17.27
N ALA A 176 22.88 -15.33 -17.11
CA ALA A 176 23.99 -16.20 -16.72
C ALA A 176 23.79 -16.75 -15.30
N ALA A 177 23.36 -15.92 -14.35
CA ALA A 177 23.02 -16.36 -13.00
C ALA A 177 21.89 -17.39 -13.00
N TRP A 178 20.84 -17.17 -13.81
CA TRP A 178 19.73 -18.10 -13.99
C TRP A 178 20.20 -19.46 -14.52
N ALA A 179 20.98 -19.44 -15.60
CA ALA A 179 21.50 -20.64 -16.24
C ALA A 179 22.41 -21.47 -15.32
N LYS A 180 23.18 -20.81 -14.43
CA LYS A 180 24.01 -21.48 -13.43
C LYS A 180 23.19 -22.25 -12.38
N VAL A 181 22.02 -21.74 -12.00
CA VAL A 181 21.15 -22.40 -11.02
C VAL A 181 20.36 -23.53 -11.69
N ASN A 182 19.64 -23.19 -12.77
CA ASN A 182 18.92 -24.14 -13.60
C ASN A 182 18.52 -23.46 -14.93
N PRO A 183 18.97 -23.94 -16.10
CA PRO A 183 18.57 -23.37 -17.38
C PRO A 183 17.10 -23.67 -17.75
N ALA A 184 16.45 -24.65 -17.12
CA ALA A 184 15.07 -25.03 -17.42
C ALA A 184 14.08 -23.90 -17.08
N GLY A 185 13.00 -23.82 -17.86
CA GLY A 185 11.92 -22.86 -17.67
C GLY A 185 12.23 -21.44 -18.15
N LEU A 186 13.49 -21.12 -18.49
CA LEU A 186 13.84 -19.85 -19.12
C LEU A 186 13.73 -19.96 -20.64
N ALA A 187 12.85 -19.15 -21.23
CA ALA A 187 12.68 -19.07 -22.67
C ALA A 187 13.86 -18.38 -23.37
N PRO A 188 14.17 -18.78 -24.61
CA PRO A 188 15.12 -18.05 -25.44
C PRO A 188 14.60 -16.64 -25.73
N ALA A 189 15.53 -15.71 -25.93
CA ALA A 189 15.17 -14.38 -26.40
C ALA A 189 14.60 -14.47 -27.83
N PRO A 190 13.51 -13.75 -28.15
CA PRO A 190 13.00 -13.67 -29.51
C PRO A 190 14.04 -13.08 -30.47
N VAL A 191 14.11 -13.61 -31.70
CA VAL A 191 15.08 -13.16 -32.72
C VAL A 191 14.94 -11.67 -33.04
N GLY A 192 13.73 -11.14 -33.00
CA GLY A 192 13.44 -9.71 -33.21
C GLY A 192 13.53 -8.83 -31.96
N GLY A 193 13.98 -9.38 -30.83
CA GLY A 193 13.99 -8.69 -29.54
C GLY A 193 12.62 -8.60 -28.87
N TYR A 194 12.61 -8.03 -27.67
CA TYR A 194 11.38 -7.75 -26.93
C TYR A 194 10.86 -6.35 -27.24
N THR A 195 9.54 -6.19 -27.28
CA THR A 195 8.84 -4.92 -27.44
C THR A 195 7.43 -5.03 -26.88
N PHE A 196 6.95 -4.00 -26.18
CA PHE A 196 5.57 -3.99 -25.66
C PHE A 196 4.60 -3.67 -26.79
N ILE A 197 3.79 -4.65 -27.18
CA ILE A 197 2.81 -4.53 -28.25
C ILE A 197 1.40 -4.69 -27.67
N VAL A 198 0.62 -3.62 -27.76
CA VAL A 198 -0.81 -3.64 -27.46
C VAL A 198 -1.57 -3.74 -28.77
N ASN A 199 -2.41 -4.77 -28.91
CA ASN A 199 -3.35 -4.90 -30.01
C ASN A 199 -4.77 -4.83 -29.43
N SER A 200 -5.57 -3.86 -29.89
CA SER A 200 -6.94 -3.66 -29.40
C SER A 200 -7.87 -4.85 -29.67
N ALA A 201 -7.53 -5.73 -30.62
CA ALA A 201 -8.25 -6.96 -30.91
C ALA A 201 -7.87 -8.13 -29.99
N GLU A 202 -6.77 -8.03 -29.25
CA GLU A 202 -6.25 -9.10 -28.39
C GLU A 202 -6.49 -8.75 -26.91
N PRO A 203 -6.83 -9.74 -26.07
CA PRO A 203 -7.14 -9.49 -24.65
C PRO A 203 -5.89 -9.21 -23.81
N THR A 204 -4.69 -9.48 -24.33
CA THR A 204 -3.42 -9.38 -23.58
C THR A 204 -2.29 -8.90 -24.48
N PRO A 205 -1.29 -8.19 -23.93
CA PRO A 205 -0.19 -7.67 -24.72
C PRO A 205 0.75 -8.77 -25.19
N ALA A 206 1.40 -8.52 -26.32
CA ALA A 206 2.52 -9.31 -26.79
C ALA A 206 3.83 -8.61 -26.42
N PHE A 207 4.87 -9.41 -26.13
CA PHE A 207 6.21 -8.89 -25.82
C PHE A 207 7.21 -9.07 -26.96
N ALA A 208 6.78 -9.62 -28.10
CA ALA A 208 7.56 -9.76 -29.32
C ALA A 208 6.63 -10.02 -30.52
N LYS A 209 7.13 -9.81 -31.74
CA LYS A 209 6.34 -10.02 -32.97
C LYS A 209 5.84 -11.47 -33.14
N VAL A 210 6.63 -12.44 -32.70
CA VAL A 210 6.30 -13.89 -32.78
C VAL A 210 5.92 -14.42 -31.39
N TRP A 211 5.33 -13.58 -30.54
CA TRP A 211 4.94 -13.94 -29.19
C TRP A 211 3.66 -14.78 -29.21
N LYS A 212 3.72 -15.97 -28.60
CA LYS A 212 2.50 -16.73 -28.31
C LYS A 212 1.88 -16.14 -27.04
N THR A 213 0.84 -15.34 -27.22
CA THR A 213 0.16 -14.66 -26.13
C THR A 213 -0.47 -15.67 -25.16
N PRO A 214 -0.25 -15.52 -23.83
CA PRO A 214 -0.87 -16.40 -22.85
C PRO A 214 -2.40 -16.26 -22.91
N THR A 215 -3.11 -17.35 -22.70
CA THR A 215 -4.59 -17.41 -22.70
C THR A 215 -5.18 -17.40 -21.30
N GLY A 216 -4.32 -17.44 -20.28
CA GLY A 216 -4.72 -17.39 -18.88
C GLY A 216 -3.53 -17.07 -17.96
N PRO A 217 -3.81 -16.81 -16.68
CA PRO A 217 -2.79 -16.52 -15.68
C PRO A 217 -1.89 -17.75 -15.45
N HIS A 218 -0.70 -17.53 -14.90
CA HIS A 218 0.29 -18.55 -14.55
C HIS A 218 0.91 -19.31 -15.75
N GLN A 219 0.66 -18.90 -17.00
CA GLN A 219 1.23 -19.56 -18.18
C GLN A 219 2.62 -19.04 -18.55
N VAL A 220 2.82 -17.72 -18.51
CA VAL A 220 4.08 -17.07 -18.89
C VAL A 220 4.38 -15.96 -17.91
N GLY A 221 5.60 -15.94 -17.37
CA GLY A 221 6.11 -14.83 -16.57
C GLY A 221 7.14 -14.00 -17.32
N VAL A 222 7.19 -12.71 -17.02
CA VAL A 222 8.18 -11.77 -17.55
C VAL A 222 9.00 -11.18 -16.42
N VAL A 223 10.31 -11.16 -16.59
CA VAL A 223 11.30 -10.70 -15.60
C VAL A 223 12.11 -9.56 -16.18
N TRP A 224 12.28 -8.50 -15.40
CA TRP A 224 13.12 -7.37 -15.78
C TRP A 224 13.86 -6.79 -14.59
N VAL A 225 14.87 -5.98 -14.90
CA VAL A 225 15.71 -5.33 -13.90
C VAL A 225 15.66 -3.82 -14.05
N GLU A 226 15.57 -3.13 -12.92
CA GLU A 226 15.75 -1.68 -12.82
C GLU A 226 16.92 -1.40 -11.87
N LEU A 227 17.89 -0.63 -12.34
CA LEU A 227 19.04 -0.21 -11.53
C LEU A 227 18.97 1.30 -11.32
N HIS A 228 18.73 1.73 -10.09
CA HIS A 228 18.58 3.16 -9.76
C HIS A 228 19.89 3.69 -9.18
N GLN A 229 20.52 4.65 -9.86
CA GLN A 229 21.77 5.26 -9.39
C GLN A 229 21.51 6.11 -8.13
N LEU A 230 22.28 5.85 -7.07
CA LEU A 230 22.18 6.58 -5.80
C LEU A 230 23.37 7.52 -5.57
N SER A 231 24.53 7.20 -6.14
CA SER A 231 25.74 8.02 -6.06
C SER A 231 26.33 8.34 -7.44
N ALA A 232 26.91 9.54 -7.58
CA ALA A 232 27.49 10.01 -8.84
C ALA A 232 28.75 9.22 -9.26
N ASP A 233 29.51 8.75 -8.28
CA ASP A 233 30.74 7.95 -8.43
C ASP A 233 30.46 6.46 -8.73
N LYS A 234 29.19 6.08 -8.93
CA LYS A 234 28.76 4.70 -9.28
C LYS A 234 28.98 3.66 -8.17
N SER A 235 29.44 4.08 -6.99
CA SER A 235 29.67 3.18 -5.85
C SER A 235 28.37 2.66 -5.23
N LEU A 236 27.23 3.33 -5.46
CA LEU A 236 25.95 3.00 -4.84
C LEU A 236 24.78 3.08 -5.83
N ALA A 237 24.00 2.01 -5.88
CA ALA A 237 22.80 1.85 -6.67
C ALA A 237 21.81 0.92 -5.97
N LEU A 238 20.52 1.08 -6.27
CA LEU A 238 19.46 0.16 -5.86
C LEU A 238 19.10 -0.75 -7.05
N LEU A 239 19.33 -2.04 -6.90
CA LEU A 239 18.90 -3.07 -7.85
C LEU A 239 17.48 -3.52 -7.49
N VAL A 240 16.58 -3.48 -8.45
CA VAL A 240 15.21 -3.99 -8.32
C VAL A 240 14.98 -5.02 -9.42
N VAL A 241 14.78 -6.27 -9.04
CA VAL A 241 14.45 -7.37 -9.96
C VAL A 241 12.97 -7.68 -9.80
N ASN A 242 12.22 -7.58 -10.90
CA ASN A 242 10.78 -7.75 -10.90
C ASN A 242 10.41 -9.00 -11.71
N LEU A 243 9.37 -9.70 -11.27
CA LEU A 243 8.70 -10.78 -11.98
C LEU A 243 7.21 -10.47 -12.02
N ALA A 244 6.62 -10.51 -13.20
CA ALA A 244 5.19 -10.34 -13.39
C ALA A 244 4.58 -11.44 -14.23
N ASP A 245 3.28 -11.62 -14.07
CA ASP A 245 2.46 -12.49 -14.91
C ASP A 245 2.15 -11.78 -16.24
N ALA A 246 2.47 -12.42 -17.36
CA ALA A 246 2.32 -11.80 -18.68
C ALA A 246 0.85 -11.65 -19.13
N TYR A 247 -0.08 -12.40 -18.52
CA TYR A 247 -1.51 -12.33 -18.82
C TYR A 247 -2.18 -11.20 -18.02
N THR A 248 -1.97 -11.17 -16.71
CA THR A 248 -2.61 -10.18 -15.83
C THR A 248 -1.85 -8.86 -15.72
N LEU A 249 -0.57 -8.83 -16.12
CA LEU A 249 0.35 -7.70 -15.95
C LEU A 249 0.44 -7.21 -14.50
N ARG A 250 0.40 -8.16 -13.57
CA ARG A 250 0.57 -7.91 -12.15
C ARG A 250 1.87 -8.50 -11.66
N LEU A 251 2.48 -7.80 -10.72
CA LEU A 251 3.68 -8.25 -10.04
C LEU A 251 3.41 -9.54 -9.26
N VAL A 252 4.32 -10.51 -9.42
CA VAL A 252 4.30 -11.83 -8.75
C VAL A 252 5.54 -12.00 -7.88
N GLY A 253 6.63 -11.33 -8.23
CA GLY A 253 7.86 -11.30 -7.44
C GLY A 253 8.55 -9.95 -7.55
N CYS A 254 9.14 -9.49 -6.46
CA CYS A 254 9.94 -8.27 -6.41
C CYS A 254 11.08 -8.48 -5.41
N GLU A 255 12.31 -8.30 -5.86
CA GLU A 255 13.52 -8.40 -5.04
C GLU A 255 14.26 -7.07 -5.14
N VAL A 256 14.78 -6.60 -4.00
CA VAL A 256 15.53 -5.35 -3.91
C VAL A 256 16.86 -5.62 -3.21
N ALA A 257 17.93 -5.03 -3.73
CA ALA A 257 19.25 -5.11 -3.14
C ALA A 257 20.01 -3.78 -3.31
N LEU A 258 20.81 -3.43 -2.30
CA LEU A 258 21.77 -2.35 -2.40
C LEU A 258 23.06 -2.87 -3.04
N THR A 259 23.59 -2.19 -4.05
CA THR A 259 24.74 -2.65 -4.86
C THR A 259 25.53 -1.45 -5.40
N SER A 260 26.58 -1.69 -6.19
CA SER A 260 27.23 -0.71 -7.09
C SER A 260 26.53 -0.61 -8.45
N LEU A 261 26.79 0.48 -9.17
CA LEU A 261 26.32 0.68 -10.56
C LEU A 261 27.23 -0.08 -11.54
N GLY A 262 27.19 -1.41 -11.48
CA GLY A 262 28.00 -2.33 -12.28
C GLY A 262 28.82 -3.31 -11.44
N PRO A 263 29.58 -4.22 -12.09
CA PRO A 263 30.44 -5.18 -11.41
C PRO A 263 31.55 -4.45 -10.65
N ALA A 264 31.63 -4.68 -9.35
CA ALA A 264 32.75 -4.28 -8.51
C ALA A 264 33.45 -5.55 -8.02
N GLU A 265 34.79 -5.57 -8.08
CA GLU A 265 35.58 -6.72 -7.64
C GLU A 265 35.64 -6.86 -6.11
N ASN A 266 35.44 -5.78 -5.36
CA ASN A 266 35.41 -5.79 -3.90
C ASN A 266 34.62 -4.61 -3.34
N LEU A 267 33.72 -4.89 -2.39
CA LEU A 267 33.04 -3.88 -1.57
C LEU A 267 33.76 -3.70 -0.23
N SER A 268 34.90 -3.02 -0.24
CA SER A 268 35.74 -2.85 0.96
C SER A 268 35.06 -2.12 2.12
N LYS A 269 33.99 -1.36 1.82
CA LYS A 269 33.23 -0.54 2.75
C LYS A 269 31.74 -0.57 2.34
N PRO A 270 30.99 -1.63 2.71
CA PRO A 270 29.60 -1.76 2.30
C PRO A 270 28.71 -0.76 3.05
N PHE A 271 27.83 -0.09 2.31
CA PHE A 271 26.76 0.70 2.90
C PHE A 271 25.70 -0.19 3.54
N THR A 272 25.03 0.31 4.56
CA THR A 272 23.75 -0.24 5.05
C THR A 272 22.63 0.68 4.64
N GLY A 273 21.41 0.17 4.63
CA GLY A 273 20.25 0.98 4.32
C GLY A 273 18.96 0.39 4.85
N ALA A 274 17.92 1.20 4.86
CA ALA A 274 16.58 0.77 5.20
C ALA A 274 15.59 1.42 4.24
N ILE A 275 14.68 0.61 3.70
CA ILE A 275 13.46 1.10 3.06
C ILE A 275 12.40 1.14 4.15
N ALA A 276 11.78 2.29 4.36
CA ALA A 276 10.71 2.45 5.33
C ALA A 276 9.54 3.21 4.72
N PHE A 277 8.32 2.73 4.95
CA PHE A 277 7.09 3.43 4.62
C PHE A 277 6.28 3.68 5.88
N LYS A 278 6.05 4.95 6.19
CA LYS A 278 5.09 5.37 7.21
C LYS A 278 3.73 5.49 6.54
N ASP A 279 2.91 4.44 6.64
CA ASP A 279 1.54 4.38 6.11
C ASP A 279 0.59 5.09 7.08
N GLU A 280 0.25 6.33 6.78
CA GLU A 280 -0.67 7.11 7.60
C GLU A 280 -2.09 6.54 7.48
N ARG A 281 -2.73 6.35 8.63
CA ARG A 281 -4.09 5.79 8.72
C ARG A 281 -4.23 4.42 8.05
N ASN A 282 -3.15 3.64 8.06
CA ASN A 282 -3.09 2.28 7.56
C ASN A 282 -3.72 2.13 6.16
N PHE A 283 -3.48 3.13 5.30
CA PHE A 283 -4.22 3.30 4.07
C PHE A 283 -3.97 2.15 3.09
N LEU A 284 -2.72 1.69 2.93
CA LEU A 284 -2.40 0.63 1.98
C LEU A 284 -3.07 -0.69 2.36
N ARG A 285 -3.02 -1.11 3.63
CA ARG A 285 -3.66 -2.36 4.07
C ARG A 285 -5.17 -2.33 3.91
N ARG A 286 -5.78 -1.16 4.02
CA ARG A 286 -7.23 -0.98 3.81
C ARG A 286 -7.65 -1.12 2.36
N GLN A 287 -6.72 -1.04 1.40
CA GLN A 287 -6.99 -1.31 -0.01
C GLN A 287 -6.94 -2.80 -0.35
N VAL A 288 -6.47 -3.67 0.53
CA VAL A 288 -6.38 -5.11 0.23
C VAL A 288 -7.80 -5.68 0.05
N GLY A 289 -8.04 -6.29 -1.10
CA GLY A 289 -9.34 -6.88 -1.44
C GLY A 289 -10.42 -5.87 -1.88
N THR A 290 -10.10 -4.58 -2.01
CA THR A 290 -11.02 -3.56 -2.53
C THR A 290 -10.86 -3.38 -4.04
N ALA A 291 -11.79 -2.66 -4.67
CA ALA A 291 -11.68 -2.32 -6.09
C ALA A 291 -10.54 -1.32 -6.35
N GLU A 292 -10.21 -0.50 -5.36
CA GLU A 292 -9.12 0.48 -5.34
C GLU A 292 -7.73 -0.16 -5.13
N ALA A 293 -7.68 -1.46 -4.83
CA ALA A 293 -6.43 -2.23 -4.77
C ALA A 293 -5.61 -2.13 -6.06
N LEU A 294 -6.28 -1.95 -7.21
CA LEU A 294 -5.65 -1.79 -8.51
C LEU A 294 -5.40 -0.31 -8.80
N ALA A 295 -4.21 0.15 -8.43
CA ALA A 295 -3.78 1.52 -8.61
C ALA A 295 -2.46 1.59 -9.37
N GLY A 296 -2.45 2.40 -10.44
CA GLY A 296 -1.27 2.63 -11.27
C GLY A 296 -0.37 3.71 -10.65
N ILE A 297 0.86 3.82 -11.14
CA ILE A 297 1.77 4.88 -10.72
C ILE A 297 1.67 6.05 -11.71
N ASP A 298 1.60 7.26 -11.17
CA ASP A 298 1.58 8.49 -11.96
C ASP A 298 2.83 8.59 -12.85
N ARG A 299 2.67 9.11 -14.08
CA ARG A 299 3.80 9.24 -15.02
C ARG A 299 4.85 10.23 -14.55
N GLU A 300 4.47 11.20 -13.72
CA GLU A 300 5.36 12.21 -13.14
C GLU A 300 5.99 11.74 -11.82
N ALA A 301 5.67 10.53 -11.35
CA ALA A 301 6.24 9.99 -10.14
C ALA A 301 7.77 9.84 -10.25
N SER A 302 8.47 10.07 -9.14
CA SER A 302 9.91 9.78 -9.07
C SER A 302 10.16 8.30 -9.38
N PRO A 303 11.02 7.94 -10.36
CA PRO A 303 11.25 6.53 -10.73
C PRO A 303 11.73 5.67 -9.55
N LEU A 304 12.63 6.19 -8.72
CA LEU A 304 13.11 5.50 -7.52
C LEU A 304 11.98 5.33 -6.49
N GLY A 305 11.24 6.41 -6.23
CA GLY A 305 10.10 6.36 -5.30
C GLY A 305 9.01 5.39 -5.76
N ALA A 306 8.72 5.34 -7.07
CA ALA A 306 7.79 4.41 -7.70
C ALA A 306 8.23 2.95 -7.52
N ALA A 307 9.51 2.64 -7.76
CA ALA A 307 10.05 1.30 -7.59
C ALA A 307 9.99 0.84 -6.12
N LEU A 308 10.30 1.74 -5.18
CA LEU A 308 10.19 1.47 -3.73
C LEU A 308 8.74 1.28 -3.29
N LEU A 309 7.79 2.11 -3.76
CA LEU A 309 6.38 1.96 -3.44
C LEU A 309 5.82 0.64 -3.99
N ARG A 310 6.21 0.26 -5.21
CA ARG A 310 5.87 -1.05 -5.80
C ARG A 310 6.37 -2.19 -4.91
N TYR A 311 7.61 -2.12 -4.42
CA TYR A 311 8.16 -3.13 -3.52
C TYR A 311 7.35 -3.24 -2.22
N VAL A 312 7.14 -2.14 -1.51
CA VAL A 312 6.40 -2.14 -0.22
C VAL A 312 4.96 -2.59 -0.41
N SER A 313 4.28 -2.08 -1.45
CA SER A 313 2.89 -2.45 -1.75
C SER A 313 2.75 -3.95 -2.01
N PHE A 314 3.70 -4.55 -2.74
CA PHE A 314 3.68 -5.97 -3.01
C PHE A 314 4.11 -6.83 -1.80
N ARG A 315 5.29 -6.57 -1.23
CA ARG A 315 5.89 -7.44 -0.20
C ARG A 315 5.30 -7.28 1.18
N ASP A 316 5.10 -6.06 1.64
CA ASP A 316 4.72 -5.79 3.03
C ASP A 316 3.21 -5.70 3.22
N VAL A 317 2.47 -5.42 2.15
CA VAL A 317 1.01 -5.22 2.18
C VAL A 317 0.26 -6.32 1.43
N GLY A 318 0.82 -6.85 0.34
CA GLY A 318 0.13 -7.82 -0.53
C GLY A 318 -0.88 -7.17 -1.48
N LEU A 319 -0.67 -5.91 -1.87
CA LEU A 319 -1.48 -5.24 -2.88
C LEU A 319 -1.12 -5.74 -4.29
N PRO A 320 -2.12 -5.89 -5.18
CA PRO A 320 -1.86 -6.18 -6.58
C PRO A 320 -1.23 -4.97 -7.25
N VAL A 321 0.02 -5.09 -7.71
CA VAL A 321 0.72 -3.99 -8.38
C VAL A 321 0.69 -4.17 -9.89
N PRO A 322 0.05 -3.27 -10.65
CA PRO A 322 0.11 -3.28 -12.11
C PRO A 322 1.50 -2.89 -12.61
N VAL A 323 1.94 -3.51 -13.71
CA VAL A 323 3.31 -3.36 -14.21
C VAL A 323 3.42 -2.99 -15.68
N ALA A 324 2.31 -2.66 -16.37
CA ALA A 324 2.35 -2.30 -17.78
C ALA A 324 3.30 -1.13 -18.06
N ALA A 325 3.21 -0.05 -17.28
CA ALA A 325 4.06 1.13 -17.42
C ALA A 325 5.57 0.87 -17.16
N PRO A 326 5.99 0.25 -16.05
CA PRO A 326 7.42 -0.06 -15.87
C PRO A 326 7.92 -1.10 -16.89
N LEU A 327 7.10 -2.04 -17.34
CA LEU A 327 7.48 -2.98 -18.39
C LEU A 327 7.72 -2.26 -19.72
N SER A 328 6.82 -1.39 -20.16
CA SER A 328 7.01 -0.63 -21.42
C SER A 328 8.23 0.29 -21.36
N ALA A 329 8.57 0.83 -20.19
CA ALA A 329 9.80 1.60 -20.01
C ALA A 329 11.07 0.75 -20.25
N VAL A 330 11.00 -0.56 -20.00
CA VAL A 330 12.14 -1.47 -20.16
C VAL A 330 12.24 -2.07 -21.56
N VAL A 331 11.11 -2.46 -22.15
CA VAL A 331 11.10 -3.11 -23.47
C VAL A 331 10.78 -2.15 -24.63
N GLY A 332 10.42 -0.90 -24.32
CA GLY A 332 9.89 0.06 -25.29
C GLY A 332 8.45 -0.28 -25.74
N GLY A 333 7.84 0.62 -26.51
CA GLY A 333 6.45 0.52 -26.97
C GLY A 333 5.49 1.38 -26.17
N ASP A 334 4.21 1.39 -26.56
CA ASP A 334 3.16 2.16 -25.88
C ASP A 334 2.41 1.26 -24.89
N PRO A 335 2.44 1.55 -23.58
CA PRO A 335 1.71 0.79 -22.56
C PRO A 335 0.21 1.07 -22.54
N ALA A 336 -0.39 1.69 -23.57
CA ALA A 336 -1.80 2.07 -23.64
C ALA A 336 -2.78 0.88 -23.59
N LEU A 337 -2.74 0.16 -22.47
CA LEU A 337 -3.78 -0.71 -22.00
C LEU A 337 -4.74 0.14 -21.17
N PRO A 338 -6.05 0.01 -21.38
CA PRO A 338 -7.02 0.47 -20.43
C PRO A 338 -6.94 -0.44 -19.21
N GLU A 339 -5.95 -0.23 -18.35
CA GLU A 339 -6.05 -0.74 -17.00
C GLU A 339 -7.28 -0.07 -16.38
N ASN A 340 -8.21 -0.87 -15.85
CA ASN A 340 -9.37 -0.39 -15.09
C ASN A 340 -8.92 0.20 -13.73
N LEU A 341 -7.89 1.05 -13.74
CA LEU A 341 -7.32 1.71 -12.60
C LEU A 341 -8.39 2.55 -11.93
N ARG A 342 -8.54 2.36 -10.63
CA ARG A 342 -9.48 3.14 -9.82
C ARG A 342 -8.81 4.29 -9.09
N ALA A 343 -7.48 4.22 -8.96
CA ALA A 343 -6.66 5.28 -8.41
C ALA A 343 -5.28 5.33 -9.07
N THR A 344 -4.61 6.45 -8.88
CA THR A 344 -3.23 6.69 -9.30
C THR A 344 -2.38 7.07 -8.09
N TRP A 345 -1.28 6.37 -7.86
CA TRP A 345 -0.28 6.71 -6.86
C TRP A 345 0.61 7.83 -7.35
N ARG A 346 0.66 8.91 -6.58
CA ARG A 346 1.61 10.01 -6.78
C ARG A 346 2.75 9.84 -5.79
N VAL A 347 3.97 9.84 -6.32
CA VAL A 347 5.19 9.70 -5.52
C VAL A 347 6.14 10.84 -5.84
N THR A 348 6.24 11.80 -4.94
CA THR A 348 6.98 13.04 -5.16
C THR A 348 8.17 13.10 -4.24
N ALA A 349 9.36 13.38 -4.78
CA ALA A 349 10.56 13.56 -3.97
C ALA A 349 10.39 14.76 -3.03
N VAL A 350 10.77 14.58 -1.76
CA VAL A 350 10.71 15.62 -0.73
C VAL A 350 12.03 15.67 0.05
N PRO A 351 12.36 16.82 0.67
CA PRO A 351 13.52 16.91 1.55
C PRO A 351 13.42 15.89 2.70
N LEU A 352 14.51 15.18 2.97
CA LEU A 352 14.60 14.30 4.13
C LEU A 352 15.08 15.12 5.35
N GLY A 353 14.27 15.12 6.41
CA GLY A 353 14.63 15.74 7.68
C GLY A 353 15.71 14.96 8.45
N ALA A 354 16.25 15.58 9.50
CA ALA A 354 17.10 14.89 10.47
C ALA A 354 16.36 13.69 11.10
N ASP A 355 17.11 12.68 11.52
CA ASP A 355 16.53 11.55 12.23
C ASP A 355 15.78 12.05 13.48
N PRO A 356 14.51 11.67 13.67
CA PRO A 356 13.70 12.22 14.76
C PRO A 356 14.22 11.82 16.14
N VAL A 357 14.92 10.68 16.26
CA VAL A 357 15.45 10.11 17.49
C VAL A 357 16.87 10.62 17.76
N THR A 358 17.80 10.40 16.81
CA THR A 358 19.22 10.70 16.99
C THR A 358 19.58 12.14 16.63
N LYS A 359 18.68 12.87 15.97
CA LYS A 359 18.91 14.21 15.39
C LYS A 359 20.04 14.25 14.37
N ALA A 360 20.53 13.09 13.92
CA ALA A 360 21.58 13.00 12.92
C ALA A 360 21.07 13.55 11.57
N LYS A 361 21.94 14.27 10.87
CA LYS A 361 21.65 14.69 9.50
C LYS A 361 21.60 13.43 8.61
N PRO A 362 20.63 13.34 7.69
CA PRO A 362 20.57 12.21 6.78
C PRO A 362 21.81 12.20 5.89
N SER A 363 22.26 11.00 5.54
CA SER A 363 23.30 10.81 4.53
C SER A 363 22.89 11.47 3.21
N PRO A 364 23.85 12.03 2.45
CA PRO A 364 23.56 12.65 1.15
C PRO A 364 22.98 11.66 0.13
N PHE A 365 23.07 10.37 0.38
CA PHE A 365 22.51 9.31 -0.48
C PHE A 365 21.08 8.93 -0.10
N SER A 366 20.60 9.32 1.09
CA SER A 366 19.24 9.02 1.54
C SER A 366 18.21 9.85 0.77
N ARG A 367 17.00 9.30 0.60
CA ARG A 367 15.90 9.93 -0.15
C ARG A 367 14.58 9.78 0.60
N ALA A 368 13.70 10.77 0.45
CA ALA A 368 12.34 10.72 0.97
C ALA A 368 11.34 11.07 -0.14
N PHE A 369 10.16 10.47 -0.07
CA PHE A 369 9.08 10.67 -1.02
C PHE A 369 7.76 10.81 -0.27
N ALA A 370 6.98 11.84 -0.60
CA ALA A 370 5.59 11.93 -0.21
C ALA A 370 4.76 11.02 -1.12
N VAL A 371 3.87 10.22 -0.53
CA VAL A 371 2.99 9.30 -1.25
C VAL A 371 1.54 9.75 -1.06
N ALA A 372 0.83 9.87 -2.17
CA ALA A 372 -0.59 10.17 -2.19
C ALA A 372 -1.33 9.23 -3.16
N SER A 373 -2.59 8.95 -2.84
CA SER A 373 -3.51 8.21 -3.71
C SER A 373 -4.48 9.21 -4.33
N ALA A 374 -4.59 9.24 -5.65
CA ALA A 374 -5.58 10.04 -6.38
C ALA A 374 -6.64 9.11 -6.99
N PRO A 375 -7.81 8.91 -6.33
CA PRO A 375 -8.91 8.17 -6.93
C PRO A 375 -9.44 8.92 -8.15
N SER A 376 -9.95 8.18 -9.14
CA SER A 376 -10.50 8.78 -10.35
C SER A 376 -11.68 9.70 -10.02
N GLY A 377 -11.57 10.98 -10.42
CA GLY A 377 -12.60 11.99 -10.16
C GLY A 377 -12.65 12.56 -8.73
N ALA A 378 -11.66 12.25 -7.87
CA ALA A 378 -11.61 12.73 -6.49
C ALA A 378 -10.32 13.51 -6.17
N LYS A 379 -10.32 14.24 -5.04
CA LYS A 379 -9.11 14.89 -4.54
C LYS A 379 -8.08 13.84 -4.09
N PRO A 380 -6.78 14.08 -4.30
CA PRO A 380 -5.73 13.24 -3.74
C PRO A 380 -5.84 13.13 -2.23
N ILE A 381 -5.56 11.94 -1.72
CA ILE A 381 -5.51 11.60 -0.32
C ILE A 381 -4.03 11.37 0.02
N GLU A 382 -3.54 12.06 1.04
CA GLU A 382 -2.20 11.81 1.57
C GLU A 382 -2.17 10.44 2.25
N VAL A 383 -1.19 9.62 1.86
CA VAL A 383 -1.06 8.23 2.29
C VAL A 383 0.09 8.11 3.27
N GLY A 384 1.19 8.84 3.05
CA GLY A 384 2.30 8.84 3.99
C GLY A 384 3.63 9.19 3.36
N GLN A 385 4.71 8.76 4.01
CA GLN A 385 6.07 9.04 3.60
C GLN A 385 6.88 7.77 3.40
N LEU A 386 7.50 7.65 2.23
CA LEU A 386 8.44 6.60 1.87
C LEU A 386 9.86 7.12 1.98
N VAL A 387 10.74 6.36 2.62
CA VAL A 387 12.12 6.77 2.86
C VAL A 387 13.06 5.64 2.49
N LEU A 388 14.11 5.96 1.74
CA LEU A 388 15.30 5.15 1.59
C LEU A 388 16.41 5.81 2.43
N ARG A 389 16.71 5.21 3.59
CA ARG A 389 17.83 5.62 4.44
C ARG A 389 19.06 4.83 4.06
N LEU A 390 20.19 5.49 3.96
CA LEU A 390 21.47 4.88 3.62
C LEU A 390 22.52 5.40 4.58
N GLU A 391 23.26 4.50 5.20
CA GLU A 391 24.31 4.84 6.14
C GLU A 391 25.65 4.38 5.59
N PRO A 392 26.67 5.26 5.59
CA PRO A 392 28.01 4.82 5.27
C PRO A 392 28.49 3.82 6.33
N PRO A 393 29.39 2.90 5.97
CA PRO A 393 29.95 1.95 6.91
C PRO A 393 30.60 2.68 8.09
N VAL A 394 30.32 2.17 9.30
CA VAL A 394 30.90 2.70 10.53
C VAL A 394 32.41 2.48 10.50
N THR A 395 33.18 3.56 10.36
CA THR A 395 34.62 3.52 10.59
C THR A 395 34.85 3.39 12.09
N ILE A 396 35.17 2.17 12.55
CA ILE A 396 35.72 1.98 13.89
C ILE A 396 37.09 2.68 13.91
N PRO A 397 37.33 3.66 14.79
CA PRO A 397 38.65 4.26 14.93
C PRO A 397 39.67 3.16 15.25
N ALA A 398 40.77 3.10 14.50
CA ALA A 398 41.86 2.18 14.83
C ALA A 398 42.29 2.40 16.29
N PRO A 399 42.58 1.34 17.07
CA PRO A 399 43.10 1.50 18.41
C PRO A 399 44.36 2.37 18.33
N VAL A 400 44.40 3.44 19.13
CA VAL A 400 45.57 4.30 19.26
C VAL A 400 46.71 3.41 19.75
N VAL A 401 47.60 3.01 18.84
CA VAL A 401 48.86 2.36 19.20
C VAL A 401 49.66 3.42 19.96
N GLY A 402 49.69 3.30 21.28
CA GLY A 402 50.48 4.17 22.13
C GLY A 402 51.92 4.17 21.66
N LYS A 403 52.50 5.36 21.47
CA LYS A 403 53.94 5.53 21.25
C LYS A 403 54.70 4.72 22.34
N PRO A 404 55.73 3.93 21.99
CA PRO A 404 56.57 3.33 23.00
C PRO A 404 57.27 4.45 23.78
N ALA A 405 57.17 4.38 25.11
CA ALA A 405 57.90 5.26 25.99
C ALA A 405 59.40 5.09 25.74
N ALA A 406 60.09 6.16 25.35
CA ALA A 406 61.53 6.20 25.30
C ALA A 406 62.07 6.00 26.73
N LYS A 407 63.01 5.07 26.89
CA LYS A 407 63.83 4.91 28.10
C LYS A 407 65.04 5.80 28.01
#